data_AF-A0A9E3QDC4-F1
#
_entry.id   AF-A0A9E3QDC4-F1
#
_cell.length_a   1.000
_cell.length_b   1.000
_cell.length_c   1.000
_cell.angle_alpha   90.00
_cell.angle_beta   90.00
_cell.angle_gamma   90.00
#
_symmetry.space_group_name_H-M   'P 1'
#
loop_
_entity.id
_entity.type
_entity.pdbx_description
1 polymer ?
#
loop_
_entity_poly.entity_id
_entity_poly.type
_entity_poly.pdbx_seq_one_letter_code
_entity_poly.pdbx_strand_id
1 'polypeptide(L)'
;MPTVITAKDVEALIGRGEDPATLPADAILTPSARDVLRDWRGRNGAGASGGGAGSGEPLSQTARAFPKPVSAASSPEELEAFFRSGPMETLKEQICDIGRRLWQREYVDGNGGNIAIRVADDLALCTPTLVSKGFMKPADMCLVDLEGTQKAGRKKRTSEILMHLQIMKRQPRAKATVHCHPPYSTGFAVAGVAPPTCMIPEYEVFASVAVAPYRTPGTPEMGQLVAELVDKHNTVLMANHGVVAWSHLDVEDAYFKMEILEAYCRTILVSAQLGKPPNTMTPAQLQDLLKIKQGLGIPDPRHGLKECELCDNNDWRPGVVCALPAKPSEPAAPEAGLDPEAEAVVKAVTDQILRRLG
;
A
#
# COMPACT_ATOMS: atom_id res chain seq x y z
N MET A 1 14.87 38.14 22.85
CA MET A 1 14.17 36.86 22.61
C MET A 1 15.11 35.99 21.79
N PRO A 2 15.30 34.70 22.12
CA PRO A 2 16.19 33.85 21.33
C PRO A 2 15.64 33.71 19.91
N THR A 3 16.49 33.93 18.92
CA THR A 3 16.13 33.83 17.49
C THR A 3 15.91 32.36 17.13
N VAL A 4 14.76 32.05 16.53
CA VAL A 4 14.45 30.70 16.03
C VAL A 4 14.89 30.57 14.58
N ILE A 5 15.65 29.53 14.27
CA ILE A 5 16.20 29.27 12.93
C ILE A 5 15.56 28.02 12.34
N THR A 6 14.96 28.17 11.16
CA THR A 6 14.28 27.10 10.42
C THR A 6 15.21 26.43 9.41
N ALA A 7 14.82 25.28 8.87
CA ALA A 7 15.59 24.60 7.81
C ALA A 7 15.80 25.52 6.60
N LYS A 8 14.78 26.28 6.22
CA LYS A 8 14.82 27.24 5.10
C LYS A 8 15.86 28.34 5.30
N ASP A 9 16.06 28.79 6.55
CA ASP A 9 17.06 29.82 6.88
C ASP A 9 18.48 29.27 6.73
N VAL A 10 18.71 28.02 7.16
CA VAL A 10 20.00 27.33 7.00
C VAL A 10 20.29 27.06 5.52
N GLU A 11 19.30 26.60 4.76
CA GLU A 11 19.44 26.36 3.32
C GLU A 11 19.71 27.65 2.55
N ALA A 12 19.06 28.75 2.91
CA ALA A 12 19.32 30.06 2.31
C ALA A 12 20.75 30.54 2.60
N LEU A 13 21.24 30.32 3.83
CA LEU A 13 22.61 30.66 4.22
C LEU A 13 23.64 29.84 3.42
N ILE A 14 23.43 28.52 3.30
CA ILE A 14 24.26 27.64 2.46
C ILE A 14 24.20 28.07 0.99
N GLY A 15 23.01 28.42 0.49
CA GLY A 15 22.81 28.86 -0.89
C GLY A 15 23.52 30.17 -1.24
N ARG A 16 23.82 31.00 -0.24
CA ARG A 16 24.65 32.21 -0.38
C ARG A 16 26.16 31.93 -0.24
N GLY A 17 26.55 30.68 -0.01
CA GLY A 17 27.96 30.29 0.19
C GLY A 17 28.52 30.64 1.57
N GLU A 18 27.67 30.99 2.52
CA GLU A 18 28.07 31.26 3.90
C GLU A 18 28.23 29.94 4.68
N ASP A 19 29.15 29.92 5.65
CA ASP A 19 29.36 28.76 6.52
C ASP A 19 28.28 28.74 7.62
N PRO A 20 27.42 27.71 7.71
CA PRO A 20 26.43 27.59 8.77
C PRO A 20 27.00 27.48 10.19
N ALA A 21 28.32 27.30 10.35
CA ALA A 21 29.02 27.45 11.62
C ALA A 21 29.03 28.90 12.14
N THR A 22 28.66 29.89 11.32
CA THR A 22 28.54 31.31 11.71
C THR A 22 27.22 31.67 12.41
N LEU A 23 26.30 30.70 12.55
CA LEU A 23 25.04 30.92 13.26
C LEU A 23 25.27 31.28 14.73
N PRO A 24 24.46 32.18 15.32
CA PRO A 24 24.59 32.56 16.73
C PRO A 24 24.47 31.34 17.65
N ALA A 25 25.38 31.22 18.63
CA ALA A 25 25.43 30.08 19.55
C ALA A 25 24.19 29.97 20.45
N ASP A 26 23.44 31.06 20.61
CA ASP A 26 22.21 31.17 21.41
C ASP A 26 20.93 31.00 20.57
N ALA A 27 21.05 30.70 19.27
CA ALA A 27 19.89 30.48 18.40
C ALA A 27 19.19 29.15 18.68
N ILE A 28 17.85 29.16 18.67
CA ILE A 28 17.04 27.95 18.78
C ILE A 28 16.86 27.37 17.38
N LEU A 29 17.54 26.26 17.11
CA LEU A 29 17.36 25.51 15.86
C LEU A 29 16.10 24.64 15.92
N THR A 30 15.30 24.63 14.86
CA THR A 30 14.25 23.62 14.66
C THR A 30 14.87 22.23 14.41
N PRO A 31 14.15 21.11 14.65
CA PRO A 31 14.65 19.76 14.34
C PRO A 31 15.15 19.63 12.90
N SER A 32 14.36 20.11 11.92
CA SER A 32 14.75 20.08 10.50
C SER A 32 15.98 20.95 10.19
N ALA A 33 16.15 22.10 10.87
CA ALA A 33 17.38 22.89 10.74
C ALA A 33 18.62 22.14 11.25
N ARG A 34 18.48 21.33 12.31
CA ARG A 34 19.57 20.46 12.80
C ARG A 34 19.91 19.35 11.81
N ASP A 35 18.92 18.79 11.12
CA ASP A 35 19.14 17.77 10.10
C ASP A 35 19.90 18.34 8.89
N VAL A 36 19.50 19.51 8.37
CA VAL A 36 20.21 20.20 7.28
C VAL A 36 21.66 20.51 7.66
N LEU A 37 21.90 20.99 8.89
CA LEU A 37 23.25 21.24 9.41
C LEU A 37 24.08 19.96 9.55
N ARG A 38 23.48 18.86 10.02
CA ARG A 38 24.15 17.56 10.14
C ARG A 38 24.57 17.04 8.78
N ASP A 39 23.71 17.14 7.78
CA ASP A 39 23.99 16.69 6.42
C ASP A 39 25.06 17.57 5.75
N TRP A 40 25.00 18.88 5.94
CA TRP A 40 26.02 19.81 5.47
C TRP A 40 27.39 19.53 6.11
N ARG A 41 27.43 19.29 7.43
CA ARG A 41 28.66 18.91 8.15
C ARG A 41 29.18 17.55 7.71
N GLY A 42 28.30 16.58 7.45
CA GLY A 42 28.68 15.27 6.92
C GLY A 42 29.32 15.34 5.53
N ARG A 43 28.87 16.27 4.69
CA ARG A 43 29.42 16.50 3.35
C ARG A 43 30.73 17.29 3.35
N ASN A 44 30.91 18.21 4.31
CA ASN A 44 32.06 19.13 4.36
C ASN A 44 33.08 18.84 5.47
N GLY A 45 32.80 17.87 6.37
CA GLY A 45 33.56 17.59 7.58
C GLY A 45 34.17 16.19 7.62
N ALA A 46 34.92 15.79 6.57
CA ALA A 46 35.78 14.61 6.64
C ALA A 46 37.09 14.96 7.36
N GLY A 47 37.07 14.94 8.70
CA GLY A 47 38.29 15.13 9.49
C GLY A 47 38.05 15.24 11.00
N ALA A 48 37.70 14.13 11.66
CA ALA A 48 38.12 13.75 13.02
C ALA A 48 37.31 12.54 13.53
N SER A 49 38.00 11.57 14.12
CA SER A 49 37.54 10.26 14.57
C SER A 49 36.93 10.27 15.98
N GLY A 50 36.06 9.28 16.28
CA GLY A 50 35.92 8.73 17.63
C GLY A 50 34.50 8.35 18.13
N GLY A 51 34.12 7.08 17.93
CA GLY A 51 33.50 6.21 18.96
C GLY A 51 32.02 6.39 19.40
N GLY A 52 31.22 5.34 19.22
CA GLY A 52 30.25 4.89 20.24
C GLY A 52 28.78 4.75 19.83
N ALA A 53 28.34 3.49 19.76
CA ALA A 53 26.99 2.96 20.04
C ALA A 53 25.82 3.25 19.09
N GLY A 54 25.39 2.19 18.39
CA GLY A 54 24.01 1.71 18.35
C GLY A 54 22.92 2.69 17.87
N SER A 55 22.67 2.71 16.57
CA SER A 55 21.32 2.93 16.04
C SER A 55 21.19 2.12 14.76
N GLY A 56 20.08 1.40 14.63
CA GLY A 56 19.80 0.54 13.48
C GLY A 56 19.93 1.32 12.20
N GLU A 57 20.76 0.82 11.28
CA GLU A 57 20.79 1.35 9.92
C GLU A 57 19.38 1.24 9.32
N PRO A 58 18.87 2.29 8.67
CA PRO A 58 17.65 2.18 7.90
C PRO A 58 17.86 1.10 6.84
N LEU A 59 16.97 0.11 6.79
CA LEU A 59 16.83 -0.84 5.68
C LEU A 59 16.34 -0.08 4.44
N SER A 60 17.23 0.73 3.86
CA SER A 60 17.09 1.36 2.56
C SER A 60 18.42 1.14 1.85
N GLN A 61 18.78 -0.15 1.64
CA GLN A 61 19.92 -0.49 0.81
C GLN A 61 19.53 -0.37 -0.65
N THR A 62 19.90 0.78 -1.19
CA THR A 62 20.15 1.03 -2.60
C THR A 62 20.77 -0.18 -3.30
N ALA A 63 20.32 -0.41 -4.54
CA ALA A 63 20.73 -1.49 -5.43
C ALA A 63 22.22 -1.85 -5.32
N ARG A 64 22.55 -2.92 -4.59
CA ARG A 64 23.88 -3.51 -4.60
C ARG A 64 24.11 -4.09 -5.99
N ALA A 65 25.08 -3.54 -6.71
CA ALA A 65 25.38 -3.92 -8.08
C ALA A 65 25.68 -5.42 -8.18
N PHE A 66 25.01 -6.10 -9.10
CA PHE A 66 25.25 -7.52 -9.35
C PHE A 66 26.62 -7.73 -10.00
N PRO A 67 27.42 -8.71 -9.54
CA PRO A 67 28.71 -9.00 -10.12
C PRO A 67 28.51 -9.77 -11.44
N LYS A 68 28.71 -9.07 -12.57
CA LYS A 68 28.51 -9.46 -13.99
C LYS A 68 27.04 -9.45 -14.48
N PRO A 69 26.78 -8.88 -15.67
CA PRO A 69 25.48 -9.01 -16.31
C PRO A 69 25.26 -10.47 -16.74
N VAL A 70 24.15 -11.06 -16.29
CA VAL A 70 23.63 -12.34 -16.76
C VAL A 70 22.32 -12.10 -17.50
N SER A 71 21.95 -13.03 -18.37
CA SER A 71 20.65 -13.03 -19.05
C SER A 71 19.99 -14.40 -18.99
N ALA A 72 18.74 -14.50 -19.40
CA ALA A 72 18.01 -15.76 -19.51
C ALA A 72 18.64 -16.76 -20.50
N ALA A 73 19.55 -16.28 -21.37
CA ALA A 73 20.32 -17.08 -22.32
C ALA A 73 21.70 -17.52 -21.79
N SER A 74 22.12 -17.06 -20.61
CA SER A 74 23.35 -17.52 -19.94
C SER A 74 23.33 -19.02 -19.66
N SER A 75 24.51 -19.62 -19.47
CA SER A 75 24.60 -21.05 -19.19
C SER A 75 23.93 -21.40 -17.85
N PRO A 76 23.47 -22.65 -17.64
CA PRO A 76 22.93 -23.07 -16.34
C PRO A 76 23.89 -22.83 -15.18
N GLU A 77 25.19 -23.01 -15.38
CA GLU A 77 26.23 -22.77 -14.38
C GLU A 77 26.36 -21.29 -14.03
N GLU A 78 26.28 -20.40 -15.03
CA GLU A 78 26.32 -18.95 -14.83
C GLU A 78 25.07 -18.46 -14.07
N LEU A 79 23.89 -18.97 -14.45
CA LEU A 79 22.62 -18.66 -13.79
C LEU A 79 22.61 -19.15 -12.33
N GLU A 80 23.14 -20.33 -12.06
CA GLU A 80 23.25 -20.87 -10.70
C GLU A 80 24.28 -20.08 -9.87
N ALA A 81 25.41 -19.68 -10.45
CA ALA A 81 26.40 -18.84 -9.78
C ALA A 81 25.84 -17.46 -9.45
N PHE A 82 25.10 -16.84 -10.38
CA PHE A 82 24.37 -15.60 -10.14
C PHE A 82 23.34 -15.76 -9.04
N PHE A 83 22.51 -16.80 -9.11
CA PHE A 83 21.47 -17.09 -8.12
C PHE A 83 22.04 -17.28 -6.71
N ARG A 84 23.27 -17.81 -6.56
CA ARG A 84 23.96 -18.00 -5.27
C ARG A 84 24.89 -16.84 -4.86
N SER A 85 24.91 -15.76 -5.62
CA SER A 85 25.78 -14.62 -5.33
C SER A 85 25.36 -13.88 -4.04
N GLY A 86 26.31 -13.20 -3.38
CA GLY A 86 26.05 -12.46 -2.15
C GLY A 86 24.90 -11.43 -2.24
N PRO A 87 24.81 -10.61 -3.30
CA PRO A 87 23.67 -9.71 -3.50
C PRO A 87 22.32 -10.43 -3.64
N MET A 88 22.30 -11.57 -4.33
CA MET A 88 21.09 -12.40 -4.43
C MET A 88 20.68 -12.97 -3.07
N GLU A 89 21.63 -13.45 -2.26
CA GLU A 89 21.32 -13.92 -0.90
C GLU A 89 20.74 -12.81 -0.01
N THR A 90 21.31 -11.60 -0.07
CA THR A 90 20.75 -10.43 0.65
C THR A 90 19.30 -10.16 0.23
N LEU A 91 19.02 -10.22 -1.07
CA LEU A 91 17.68 -9.98 -1.59
C LEU A 91 16.69 -11.09 -1.20
N LYS A 92 17.12 -12.36 -1.22
CA LYS A 92 16.31 -13.49 -0.75
C LYS A 92 15.98 -13.35 0.74
N GLU A 93 16.94 -12.90 1.55
CA GLU A 93 16.73 -12.60 2.98
C GLU A 93 15.70 -11.47 3.17
N GLN A 94 15.79 -10.39 2.39
CA GLN A 94 14.80 -9.30 2.40
C GLN A 94 13.41 -9.81 2.04
N ILE A 95 13.27 -10.62 0.98
CA ILE A 95 11.97 -11.21 0.60
C ILE A 95 11.40 -12.10 1.71
N CYS A 96 12.25 -12.87 2.39
CA CYS A 96 11.81 -13.67 3.55
C CYS A 96 11.36 -12.78 4.71
N ASP A 97 12.03 -11.64 4.93
CA ASP A 97 11.63 -10.68 5.96
C ASP A 97 10.28 -10.03 5.66
N ILE A 98 10.08 -9.52 4.44
CA ILE A 98 8.80 -9.00 4.00
C ILE A 98 7.70 -10.06 4.10
N GLY A 99 8.00 -11.31 3.72
CA GLY A 99 7.08 -12.43 3.89
C GLY A 99 6.64 -12.65 5.36
N ARG A 100 7.56 -12.52 6.32
CA ARG A 100 7.25 -12.58 7.76
C ARG A 100 6.37 -11.42 8.20
N ARG A 101 6.65 -10.19 7.75
CA ARG A 101 5.86 -9.01 8.10
C ARG A 101 4.43 -9.11 7.54
N LEU A 102 4.29 -9.52 6.28
CA LEU A 102 2.99 -9.80 5.66
C LEU A 102 2.18 -10.84 6.46
N TRP A 103 2.84 -11.92 6.90
CA TRP A 103 2.21 -12.95 7.73
C TRP A 103 1.79 -12.43 9.10
N GLN A 104 2.65 -11.68 9.78
CA GLN A 104 2.37 -11.09 11.11
C GLN A 104 1.21 -10.09 11.08
N ARG A 105 0.96 -9.47 9.93
CA ARG A 105 -0.17 -8.56 9.71
C ARG A 105 -1.42 -9.25 9.17
N GLU A 106 -1.39 -10.56 8.99
CA GLU A 106 -2.48 -11.37 8.43
C GLU A 106 -2.86 -10.94 7.00
N TYR A 107 -1.91 -10.42 6.22
CA TYR A 107 -2.16 -10.03 4.83
C TYR A 107 -2.10 -11.21 3.87
N VAL A 108 -1.56 -12.34 4.32
CA VAL A 108 -1.44 -13.58 3.56
C VAL A 108 -2.14 -14.71 4.32
N ASP A 109 -2.78 -15.60 3.58
CA ASP A 109 -3.66 -16.66 4.05
C ASP A 109 -3.08 -18.03 3.67
N GLY A 110 -2.59 -18.76 4.67
CA GLY A 110 -1.96 -20.06 4.47
C GLY A 110 -0.73 -19.99 3.58
N ASN A 111 -0.87 -20.38 2.31
CA ASN A 111 0.19 -20.39 1.30
C ASN A 111 0.02 -19.35 0.18
N GLY A 112 -1.02 -18.49 0.29
CA GLY A 112 -1.34 -17.41 -0.62
C GLY A 112 -0.33 -16.25 -0.60
N GLY A 113 -0.56 -15.28 -1.49
CA GLY A 113 0.35 -14.18 -1.76
C GLY A 113 1.63 -14.61 -2.50
N ASN A 114 2.35 -13.63 -3.02
CA ASN A 114 3.63 -13.84 -3.70
C ASN A 114 4.39 -12.52 -3.88
N ILE A 115 5.72 -12.63 -3.95
CA ILE A 115 6.63 -11.50 -4.12
C ILE A 115 7.53 -11.81 -5.31
N ALA A 116 7.75 -10.82 -6.17
CA ALA A 116 8.71 -10.91 -7.26
C ALA A 116 9.47 -9.60 -7.47
N ILE A 117 10.73 -9.70 -7.85
CA ILE A 117 11.60 -8.57 -8.16
C ILE A 117 12.50 -8.89 -9.36
N ARG A 118 12.60 -7.95 -10.28
CA ARG A 118 13.49 -7.98 -11.44
C ARG A 118 14.95 -7.85 -10.96
N VAL A 119 15.79 -8.79 -11.39
CA VAL A 119 17.20 -8.88 -10.99
C VAL A 119 18.16 -8.77 -12.18
N ALA A 120 17.64 -8.85 -13.41
CA ALA A 120 18.33 -8.49 -14.65
C ALA A 120 17.31 -8.03 -15.71
N ASP A 121 17.77 -7.70 -16.92
CA ASP A 121 16.91 -7.23 -18.02
C ASP A 121 15.83 -8.25 -18.43
N ASP A 122 16.09 -9.53 -18.25
CA ASP A 122 15.19 -10.62 -18.62
C ASP A 122 15.03 -11.68 -17.52
N LEU A 123 15.43 -11.37 -16.27
CA LEU A 123 15.33 -12.27 -15.12
C LEU A 123 14.63 -11.63 -13.92
N ALA A 124 13.84 -12.44 -13.21
CA ALA A 124 13.20 -12.08 -11.96
C ALA A 124 13.40 -13.15 -10.88
N LEU A 125 13.58 -12.70 -9.64
CA LEU A 125 13.53 -13.53 -8.44
C LEU A 125 12.09 -13.54 -7.91
N CYS A 126 11.58 -14.69 -7.50
CA CYS A 126 10.23 -14.79 -6.93
C CYS A 126 10.13 -15.83 -5.83
N THR A 127 9.05 -15.71 -5.04
CA THR A 127 8.68 -16.68 -4.01
C THR A 127 8.17 -18.01 -4.58
N PRO A 128 8.35 -19.13 -3.87
CA PRO A 128 7.81 -20.42 -4.29
C PRO A 128 6.29 -20.52 -4.11
N THR A 129 5.68 -21.49 -4.81
CA THR A 129 4.31 -21.93 -4.57
C THR A 129 4.20 -22.82 -3.33
N LEU A 130 3.01 -22.88 -2.72
CA LEU A 130 2.66 -23.78 -1.61
C LEU A 130 3.55 -23.64 -0.35
N VAL A 131 4.14 -22.47 -0.14
CA VAL A 131 4.89 -22.12 1.09
C VAL A 131 4.28 -20.86 1.69
N SER A 132 3.97 -20.91 2.97
CA SER A 132 3.55 -19.73 3.74
C SER A 132 4.66 -18.70 3.76
N LYS A 133 4.30 -17.43 3.50
CA LYS A 133 5.29 -16.35 3.39
C LYS A 133 5.99 -16.06 4.71
N GLY A 134 5.36 -16.40 5.84
CA GLY A 134 5.97 -16.31 7.17
C GLY A 134 7.08 -17.32 7.44
N PHE A 135 7.18 -18.40 6.66
CA PHE A 135 8.11 -19.51 6.90
C PHE A 135 9.06 -19.79 5.73
N MET A 136 9.13 -18.88 4.77
CA MET A 136 10.08 -19.00 3.66
C MET A 136 11.52 -18.93 4.15
N LYS A 137 12.40 -19.67 3.48
CA LYS A 137 13.85 -19.58 3.63
C LYS A 137 14.47 -19.04 2.33
N PRO A 138 15.65 -18.40 2.39
CA PRO A 138 16.32 -17.94 1.17
C PRO A 138 16.51 -19.04 0.11
N ALA A 139 16.82 -20.26 0.55
CA ALA A 139 16.96 -21.44 -0.31
C ALA A 139 15.67 -21.87 -1.04
N ASP A 140 14.52 -21.34 -0.65
CA ASP A 140 13.22 -21.64 -1.24
C ASP A 140 12.90 -20.76 -2.46
N MET A 141 13.65 -19.68 -2.68
CA MET A 141 13.39 -18.72 -3.77
C MET A 141 13.64 -19.35 -5.16
N CYS A 142 13.04 -18.73 -6.17
CA CYS A 142 13.08 -19.20 -7.55
C CYS A 142 13.54 -18.08 -8.48
N LEU A 143 14.49 -18.37 -9.38
CA LEU A 143 14.86 -17.47 -10.47
C LEU A 143 14.08 -17.88 -11.72
N VAL A 144 13.45 -16.92 -12.39
CA VAL A 144 12.67 -17.14 -13.62
C VAL A 144 13.08 -16.15 -14.71
N ASP A 145 12.87 -16.51 -15.97
CA ASP A 145 12.86 -15.53 -17.07
C ASP A 145 11.52 -14.80 -17.15
N LEU A 146 11.42 -13.82 -18.05
CA LEU A 146 10.19 -13.04 -18.25
C LEU A 146 9.06 -13.84 -18.92
N GLU A 147 9.32 -15.06 -19.37
CA GLU A 147 8.34 -16.01 -19.88
C GLU A 147 7.80 -16.90 -18.75
N GLY A 148 8.38 -16.82 -17.55
CA GLY A 148 7.98 -17.58 -16.36
C GLY A 148 8.61 -18.98 -16.29
N THR A 149 9.61 -19.24 -17.13
CA THR A 149 10.43 -20.45 -17.10
C THR A 149 11.40 -20.37 -15.94
N GLN A 150 11.37 -21.35 -15.06
CA GLN A 150 12.30 -21.42 -13.93
C GLN A 150 13.70 -21.78 -14.40
N LYS A 151 14.67 -20.92 -14.06
CA LYS A 151 16.08 -21.04 -14.43
C LYS A 151 16.95 -21.58 -13.30
N ALA A 152 16.62 -21.25 -12.06
CA ALA A 152 17.32 -21.73 -10.87
C ALA A 152 16.38 -21.77 -9.65
N GLY A 153 16.83 -22.42 -8.58
CA GLY A 153 16.05 -22.65 -7.36
C GLY A 153 15.41 -24.03 -7.30
N ARG A 154 15.28 -24.57 -6.08
CA ARG A 154 14.88 -25.97 -5.86
C ARG A 154 13.37 -26.17 -5.79
N LYS A 155 12.65 -25.22 -5.20
CA LYS A 155 11.18 -25.26 -5.13
C LYS A 155 10.60 -24.74 -6.44
N LYS A 156 9.34 -25.09 -6.69
CA LYS A 156 8.58 -24.57 -7.83
C LYS A 156 8.17 -23.13 -7.56
N ARG A 157 8.39 -22.24 -8.54
CA ARG A 157 7.94 -20.85 -8.51
C ARG A 157 6.43 -20.71 -8.26
N THR A 158 5.98 -19.54 -7.78
CA THR A 158 4.54 -19.24 -7.62
C THR A 158 3.72 -19.53 -8.88
N SER A 159 2.47 -19.99 -8.73
CA SER A 159 1.52 -20.17 -9.84
C SER A 159 1.20 -18.86 -10.55
N GLU A 160 1.33 -17.73 -9.87
CA GLU A 160 0.91 -16.41 -10.34
C GLU A 160 2.04 -15.55 -10.90
N ILE A 161 3.19 -16.17 -11.17
CA ILE A 161 4.36 -15.46 -11.69
C ILE A 161 4.05 -14.65 -12.95
N LEU A 162 3.13 -15.15 -13.79
CA LEU A 162 2.73 -14.51 -15.03
C LEU A 162 2.16 -13.11 -14.80
N MET A 163 1.41 -12.87 -13.71
CA MET A 163 0.92 -11.54 -13.37
C MET A 163 2.07 -10.56 -13.14
N HIS A 164 3.02 -10.93 -12.27
CA HIS A 164 4.18 -10.10 -11.98
C HIS A 164 4.99 -9.78 -13.25
N LEU A 165 5.21 -10.79 -14.10
CA LEU A 165 5.99 -10.63 -15.32
C LEU A 165 5.26 -9.76 -16.35
N GLN A 166 3.94 -9.86 -16.47
CA GLN A 166 3.15 -8.97 -17.33
C GLN A 166 3.21 -7.51 -16.85
N ILE A 167 3.14 -7.27 -15.53
CA ILE A 167 3.37 -5.94 -14.95
C ILE A 167 4.76 -5.42 -15.33
N MET A 168 5.81 -6.22 -15.12
CA MET A 168 7.19 -5.84 -15.41
C MET A 168 7.48 -5.66 -16.92
N LYS A 169 6.74 -6.35 -17.80
CA LYS A 169 6.81 -6.19 -19.26
C LYS A 169 6.10 -4.92 -19.72
N ARG A 170 4.92 -4.64 -19.17
CA ARG A 170 4.12 -3.48 -19.55
C ARG A 170 4.69 -2.18 -19.01
N GLN A 171 5.18 -2.20 -17.77
CA GLN A 171 5.79 -1.06 -17.10
C GLN A 171 7.26 -1.40 -16.76
N PRO A 172 8.23 -1.07 -17.64
CA PRO A 172 9.64 -1.39 -17.41
C PRO A 172 10.24 -0.77 -16.14
N ARG A 173 9.63 0.31 -15.61
CA ARG A 173 10.03 0.88 -14.32
C ARG A 173 9.63 0.00 -13.14
N ALA A 174 8.67 -0.92 -13.29
CA ALA A 174 8.25 -1.83 -12.22
C ALA A 174 9.36 -2.85 -11.94
N LYS A 175 10.11 -2.60 -10.87
CA LYS A 175 11.21 -3.47 -10.42
C LYS A 175 10.70 -4.55 -9.50
N ALA A 176 9.84 -4.21 -8.55
CA ALA A 176 9.35 -5.14 -7.54
C ALA A 176 7.83 -5.13 -7.46
N THR A 177 7.28 -6.24 -7.00
CA THR A 177 5.84 -6.49 -6.94
C THR A 177 5.52 -7.36 -5.73
N VAL A 178 4.45 -7.01 -5.02
CA VAL A 178 3.93 -7.76 -3.87
C VAL A 178 2.45 -7.97 -4.10
N HIS A 179 2.04 -9.23 -4.04
CA HIS A 179 0.64 -9.63 -4.07
C HIS A 179 0.29 -10.36 -2.77
N CYS A 180 -0.85 -10.00 -2.18
CA CYS A 180 -1.41 -10.66 -1.02
C CYS A 180 -2.93 -10.38 -0.92
N HIS A 181 -3.55 -10.83 0.17
CA HIS A 181 -4.99 -10.79 0.42
C HIS A 181 -5.32 -10.07 1.74
N PRO A 182 -4.98 -8.78 1.91
CA PRO A 182 -5.26 -8.07 3.16
C PRO A 182 -6.79 -7.92 3.35
N PRO A 183 -7.36 -8.19 4.54
CA PRO A 183 -8.81 -8.33 4.69
C PRO A 183 -9.64 -7.11 4.27
N TYR A 184 -9.24 -5.90 4.64
CA TYR A 184 -10.05 -4.71 4.37
C TYR A 184 -10.04 -4.34 2.88
N SER A 185 -8.86 -4.24 2.29
CA SER A 185 -8.67 -3.96 0.86
C SER A 185 -9.20 -5.08 -0.04
N THR A 186 -9.09 -6.35 0.38
CA THR A 186 -9.75 -7.47 -0.31
C THR A 186 -11.27 -7.36 -0.20
N GLY A 187 -11.82 -6.85 0.90
CA GLY A 187 -13.24 -6.51 1.01
C GLY A 187 -13.70 -5.51 -0.05
N PHE A 188 -12.92 -4.45 -0.31
CA PHE A 188 -13.17 -3.52 -1.42
C PHE A 188 -13.10 -4.22 -2.78
N ALA A 189 -12.12 -5.10 -2.98
CA ALA A 189 -11.99 -5.89 -4.21
C ALA A 189 -13.20 -6.82 -4.44
N VAL A 190 -13.71 -7.49 -3.41
CA VAL A 190 -14.92 -8.32 -3.46
C VAL A 190 -16.15 -7.47 -3.77
N ALA A 191 -16.25 -6.27 -3.20
CA ALA A 191 -17.33 -5.34 -3.49
C ALA A 191 -17.26 -4.74 -4.91
N GLY A 192 -16.12 -4.84 -5.60
CA GLY A 192 -15.89 -4.19 -6.88
C GLY A 192 -15.84 -2.66 -6.79
N VAL A 193 -15.46 -2.13 -5.63
CA VAL A 193 -15.46 -0.68 -5.33
C VAL A 193 -14.03 -0.23 -5.07
N ALA A 194 -13.57 0.81 -5.79
CA ALA A 194 -12.30 1.45 -5.48
C ALA A 194 -12.42 2.21 -4.13
N PRO A 195 -11.39 2.18 -3.26
CA PRO A 195 -11.39 3.00 -2.06
C PRO A 195 -11.52 4.48 -2.45
N PRO A 196 -12.33 5.28 -1.72
CA PRO A 196 -12.53 6.67 -2.05
C PRO A 196 -11.21 7.45 -1.92
N THR A 197 -11.15 8.64 -2.50
CA THR A 197 -9.97 9.52 -2.47
C THR A 197 -10.23 10.74 -1.59
N CYS A 198 -9.18 11.56 -1.43
CA CYS A 198 -9.16 12.85 -0.77
C CYS A 198 -9.32 12.83 0.75
N MET A 199 -9.01 11.72 1.44
CA MET A 199 -9.21 11.63 2.89
C MET A 199 -7.90 11.60 3.69
N ILE A 200 -6.90 10.85 3.23
CA ILE A 200 -5.65 10.64 3.98
C ILE A 200 -4.43 10.90 3.08
N PRO A 201 -3.48 11.76 3.48
CA PRO A 201 -2.33 12.11 2.66
C PRO A 201 -1.46 10.94 2.21
N GLU A 202 -1.21 9.97 3.08
CA GLU A 202 -0.36 8.81 2.78
C GLU A 202 -0.91 7.98 1.61
N TYR A 203 -2.22 7.78 1.57
CA TYR A 203 -2.88 7.11 0.44
C TYR A 203 -2.71 7.92 -0.84
N GLU A 204 -2.97 9.23 -0.79
CA GLU A 204 -2.89 10.10 -1.97
C GLU A 204 -1.48 10.20 -2.55
N VAL A 205 -0.46 10.25 -1.69
CA VAL A 205 0.94 10.38 -2.10
C VAL A 205 1.51 9.05 -2.60
N PHE A 206 1.26 7.93 -1.91
CA PHE A 206 2.00 6.70 -2.18
C PHE A 206 1.23 5.64 -2.98
N ALA A 207 -0.10 5.70 -3.03
CA ALA A 207 -0.93 4.71 -3.72
C ALA A 207 -1.74 5.35 -4.85
N SER A 208 -1.76 4.71 -6.02
CA SER A 208 -2.76 4.97 -7.05
C SER A 208 -3.44 3.64 -7.37
N VAL A 209 -4.73 3.56 -7.09
CA VAL A 209 -5.48 2.30 -7.02
C VAL A 209 -6.45 2.19 -8.19
N ALA A 210 -6.50 1.01 -8.79
CA ALA A 210 -7.55 0.60 -9.73
C ALA A 210 -8.17 -0.73 -9.31
N VAL A 211 -9.32 -1.06 -9.91
CA VAL A 211 -9.99 -2.35 -9.74
C VAL A 211 -9.97 -3.11 -11.07
N ALA A 212 -9.35 -4.28 -11.09
CA ALA A 212 -9.36 -5.20 -12.22
C ALA A 212 -10.54 -6.19 -12.10
N PRO A 213 -11.26 -6.50 -13.19
CA PRO A 213 -12.34 -7.48 -13.17
C PRO A 213 -11.80 -8.89 -12.91
N TYR A 214 -12.65 -9.77 -12.38
CA TYR A 214 -12.26 -11.13 -12.02
C TYR A 214 -11.76 -11.93 -13.23
N ARG A 215 -10.65 -12.62 -13.04
CA ARG A 215 -10.19 -13.75 -13.85
C ARG A 215 -9.57 -14.79 -12.92
N THR A 216 -9.51 -16.03 -13.40
CA THR A 216 -8.92 -17.12 -12.63
C THR A 216 -7.44 -16.82 -12.31
N PRO A 217 -7.03 -16.88 -11.02
CA PRO A 217 -5.64 -16.70 -10.62
C PRO A 217 -4.66 -17.61 -11.38
N GLY A 218 -3.47 -17.10 -11.69
CA GLY A 218 -2.43 -17.82 -12.43
C GLY A 218 -2.65 -17.94 -13.95
N THR A 219 -3.74 -17.39 -14.50
CA THR A 219 -3.98 -17.38 -15.95
C THR A 219 -3.30 -16.19 -16.65
N PRO A 220 -2.93 -16.32 -17.94
CA PRO A 220 -2.41 -15.21 -18.74
C PRO A 220 -3.37 -14.02 -18.82
N GLU A 221 -4.68 -14.28 -18.90
CA GLU A 221 -5.73 -13.26 -19.02
C GLU A 221 -5.77 -12.36 -17.78
N MET A 222 -5.59 -12.94 -16.58
CA MET A 222 -5.50 -12.17 -15.34
C MET A 222 -4.29 -11.22 -15.38
N GLY A 223 -3.12 -11.73 -15.76
CA GLY A 223 -1.90 -10.92 -15.84
C GLY A 223 -2.00 -9.78 -16.86
N GLN A 224 -2.65 -10.01 -18.01
CA GLN A 224 -2.87 -8.98 -19.04
C GLN A 224 -3.78 -7.85 -18.54
N LEU A 225 -4.91 -8.18 -17.91
CA LEU A 225 -5.83 -7.18 -17.38
C LEU A 225 -5.20 -6.31 -16.30
N VAL A 226 -4.44 -6.92 -15.38
CA VAL A 226 -3.70 -6.17 -14.36
C VAL A 226 -2.68 -5.26 -15.04
N ALA A 227 -1.94 -5.77 -16.03
CA ALA A 227 -0.93 -4.99 -16.74
C ALA A 227 -1.51 -3.76 -17.46
N GLU A 228 -2.70 -3.84 -18.05
CA GLU A 228 -3.34 -2.69 -18.71
C GLU A 228 -3.54 -1.47 -17.80
N LEU A 229 -3.58 -1.69 -16.47
CA LEU A 229 -3.79 -0.64 -15.47
C LEU A 229 -2.48 -0.02 -14.96
N VAL A 230 -1.34 -0.69 -15.13
CA VAL A 230 -0.13 -0.34 -14.37
C VAL A 230 0.59 0.93 -14.82
N ASP A 231 0.28 1.46 -16.00
CA ASP A 231 0.84 2.73 -16.47
C ASP A 231 0.28 3.93 -15.71
N LYS A 232 -0.91 3.78 -15.14
CA LYS A 232 -1.62 4.82 -14.38
C LYS A 232 -1.71 4.50 -12.89
N HIS A 233 -1.58 3.23 -12.52
CA HIS A 233 -1.81 2.76 -11.15
C HIS A 233 -0.64 1.92 -10.67
N ASN A 234 -0.19 2.16 -9.43
CA ASN A 234 0.84 1.35 -8.79
C ASN A 234 0.28 0.21 -7.94
N THR A 235 -1.04 0.20 -7.72
CA THR A 235 -1.74 -0.76 -6.88
C THR A 235 -3.05 -1.15 -7.56
N VAL A 236 -3.35 -2.44 -7.60
CA VAL A 236 -4.53 -2.99 -8.28
C VAL A 236 -5.25 -3.93 -7.34
N LEU A 237 -6.52 -3.62 -7.06
CA LEU A 237 -7.48 -4.54 -6.47
C LEU A 237 -7.95 -5.51 -7.55
N MET A 238 -7.83 -6.81 -7.32
CA MET A 238 -8.32 -7.85 -8.22
C MET A 238 -9.64 -8.38 -7.67
N ALA A 239 -10.72 -8.17 -8.40
CA ALA A 239 -12.07 -8.51 -7.94
C ALA A 239 -12.16 -9.98 -7.50
N ASN A 240 -12.77 -10.24 -6.35
CA ASN A 240 -12.89 -11.57 -5.73
C ASN A 240 -11.57 -12.34 -5.54
N HIS A 241 -10.45 -11.63 -5.38
CA HIS A 241 -9.14 -12.25 -5.24
C HIS A 241 -8.28 -11.58 -4.17
N GLY A 242 -7.81 -10.35 -4.41
CA GLY A 242 -6.94 -9.64 -3.47
C GLY A 242 -6.25 -8.46 -4.11
N VAL A 243 -4.99 -8.19 -3.77
CA VAL A 243 -4.30 -6.95 -4.15
C VAL A 243 -2.91 -7.23 -4.67
N VAL A 244 -2.49 -6.52 -5.72
CA VAL A 244 -1.09 -6.47 -6.16
C VAL A 244 -0.61 -5.02 -6.21
N ALA A 245 0.57 -4.78 -5.65
CA ALA A 245 1.25 -3.48 -5.72
C ALA A 245 2.60 -3.65 -6.41
N TRP A 246 3.01 -2.64 -7.19
CA TRP A 246 4.32 -2.60 -7.82
C TRP A 246 5.11 -1.33 -7.42
N SER A 247 6.43 -1.46 -7.48
CA SER A 247 7.40 -0.45 -7.05
C SER A 247 8.49 -0.29 -8.11
N HIS A 248 8.93 0.96 -8.30
CA HIS A 248 10.09 1.27 -9.14
C HIS A 248 11.40 1.36 -8.35
N LEU A 249 11.33 1.18 -7.03
CA LEU A 249 12.45 1.23 -6.11
C LEU A 249 12.88 -0.21 -5.77
N ASP A 250 12.18 -0.84 -4.83
CA ASP A 250 12.48 -2.17 -4.30
C ASP A 250 11.23 -2.87 -3.73
N VAL A 251 11.45 -4.05 -3.12
CA VAL A 251 10.41 -4.88 -2.49
C VAL A 251 9.77 -4.18 -1.28
N GLU A 252 10.54 -3.43 -0.51
CA GLU A 252 10.07 -2.73 0.70
C GLU A 252 9.02 -1.67 0.31
N ASP A 253 9.29 -0.88 -0.74
CA ASP A 253 8.36 0.13 -1.25
C ASP A 253 7.09 -0.50 -1.86
N ALA A 254 7.17 -1.70 -2.45
CA ALA A 254 5.96 -2.43 -2.87
C ALA A 254 5.14 -2.92 -1.67
N TYR A 255 5.80 -3.38 -0.60
CA TYR A 255 5.18 -3.76 0.65
C TYR A 255 4.51 -2.57 1.37
N PHE A 256 5.17 -1.41 1.42
CA PHE A 256 4.58 -0.20 2.04
C PHE A 256 3.29 0.24 1.36
N LYS A 257 3.18 0.15 0.03
CA LYS A 257 1.91 0.42 -0.67
C LYS A 257 0.79 -0.49 -0.21
N MET A 258 1.09 -1.76 0.08
CA MET A 258 0.14 -2.70 0.63
C MET A 258 -0.30 -2.29 2.04
N GLU A 259 0.64 -1.92 2.90
CA GLU A 259 0.32 -1.43 4.26
C GLU A 259 -0.53 -0.16 4.23
N ILE A 260 -0.17 0.80 3.38
CA ILE A 260 -0.87 2.08 3.23
C ILE A 260 -2.30 1.83 2.75
N LEU A 261 -2.49 1.02 1.70
CA LEU A 261 -3.80 0.70 1.18
C LEU A 261 -4.67 -0.01 2.23
N GLU A 262 -4.12 -0.99 2.94
CA GLU A 262 -4.90 -1.72 3.94
C GLU A 262 -5.29 -0.83 5.12
N ALA A 263 -4.36 -0.02 5.63
CA ALA A 263 -4.62 0.94 6.69
C ALA A 263 -5.67 1.97 6.25
N TYR A 264 -5.61 2.42 5.00
CA TYR A 264 -6.58 3.32 4.40
C TYR A 264 -7.97 2.69 4.37
N CYS A 265 -8.11 1.53 3.74
CA CYS A 265 -9.38 0.80 3.64
C CYS A 265 -10.01 0.55 5.02
N ARG A 266 -9.21 0.12 6.01
CA ARG A 266 -9.66 -0.05 7.40
C ARG A 266 -10.19 1.27 7.98
N THR A 267 -9.46 2.36 7.80
CA THR A 267 -9.83 3.68 8.32
C THR A 267 -11.11 4.18 7.68
N ILE A 268 -11.28 4.00 6.37
CA ILE A 268 -12.49 4.38 5.65
C ILE A 268 -13.70 3.59 6.14
N LEU A 269 -13.57 2.27 6.36
CA LEU A 269 -14.67 1.48 6.91
C LEU A 269 -15.05 1.93 8.33
N VAL A 270 -14.07 2.22 9.19
CA VAL A 270 -14.36 2.79 10.52
C VAL A 270 -15.05 4.15 10.38
N SER A 271 -14.55 5.05 9.54
CA SER A 271 -15.16 6.37 9.32
C SER A 271 -16.60 6.26 8.85
N ALA A 272 -16.89 5.32 7.95
CA ALA A 272 -18.24 5.09 7.43
C ALA A 272 -19.22 4.65 8.52
N GLN A 273 -18.75 3.96 9.57
CA GLN A 273 -19.57 3.46 10.67
C GLN A 273 -19.91 4.53 11.72
N LEU A 274 -19.23 5.69 11.71
CA LEU A 274 -19.45 6.76 12.70
C LEU A 274 -20.69 7.61 12.41
N GLY A 275 -21.42 7.35 11.32
CA GLY A 275 -22.68 8.05 10.99
C GLY A 275 -22.51 9.51 10.55
N LYS A 276 -21.29 9.91 10.16
CA LYS A 276 -21.00 11.24 9.59
C LYS A 276 -20.36 11.09 8.21
N PRO A 277 -20.64 12.01 7.27
CA PRO A 277 -19.86 12.11 6.05
C PRO A 277 -18.36 12.27 6.38
N PRO A 278 -17.46 11.55 5.69
CA PRO A 278 -16.03 11.75 5.89
C PRO A 278 -15.62 13.18 5.54
N ASN A 279 -14.66 13.71 6.29
CA ASN A 279 -14.00 14.95 5.90
C ASN A 279 -13.06 14.67 4.73
N THR A 280 -13.00 15.60 3.78
CA THR A 280 -12.10 15.52 2.63
C THR A 280 -11.16 16.72 2.58
N MET A 281 -9.97 16.50 2.04
CA MET A 281 -9.05 17.56 1.64
C MET A 281 -9.66 18.44 0.55
N THR A 282 -9.26 19.71 0.52
CA THR A 282 -9.65 20.62 -0.56
C THR A 282 -8.92 20.24 -1.85
N PRO A 283 -9.45 20.65 -3.03
CA PRO A 283 -8.76 20.42 -4.30
C PRO A 283 -7.34 20.97 -4.35
N ALA A 284 -7.10 22.14 -3.74
CA ALA A 284 -5.77 22.73 -3.64
C ALA A 284 -4.81 21.89 -2.79
N GLN A 285 -5.27 21.38 -1.65
CA GLN A 285 -4.48 20.47 -0.80
C GLN A 285 -4.13 19.19 -1.57
N LEU A 286 -5.09 18.61 -2.29
CA LEU A 286 -4.82 17.42 -3.10
C LEU A 286 -3.83 17.70 -4.24
N GLN A 287 -3.92 18.86 -4.91
CA GLN A 287 -2.93 19.23 -5.93
C GLN A 287 -1.50 19.26 -5.38
N ASP A 288 -1.30 19.74 -4.15
CA ASP A 288 0.01 19.75 -3.53
C ASP A 288 0.53 18.33 -3.25
N LEU A 289 -0.34 17.41 -2.83
CA LEU A 289 0.01 16.00 -2.66
C LEU A 289 0.32 15.31 -4.00
N LEU A 290 -0.43 15.62 -5.06
CA LEU A 290 -0.17 15.07 -6.40
C LEU A 290 1.18 15.56 -6.97
N LYS A 291 1.60 16.79 -6.68
CA LYS A 291 2.95 17.26 -7.04
C LYS A 291 4.03 16.47 -6.31
N ILE A 292 3.84 16.16 -5.02
CA ILE A 292 4.77 15.32 -4.26
C ILE A 292 4.83 13.92 -4.87
N LYS A 293 3.67 13.29 -5.13
CA LYS A 293 3.57 11.98 -5.80
C LYS A 293 4.28 11.94 -7.14
N GLN A 294 4.09 12.97 -7.96
CA GLN A 294 4.75 13.10 -9.25
C GLN A 294 6.27 13.23 -9.10
N GLY A 295 6.75 13.98 -8.10
CA GLY A 295 8.16 14.08 -7.75
C GLY A 295 8.77 12.75 -7.29
N LEU A 296 7.98 11.88 -6.64
CA LEU A 296 8.35 10.50 -6.30
C LEU A 296 8.27 9.54 -7.49
N GLY A 297 7.85 10.01 -8.67
CA GLY A 297 7.77 9.21 -9.89
C GLY A 297 6.70 8.11 -9.86
N ILE A 298 5.72 8.21 -8.97
CA ILE A 298 4.60 7.27 -8.86
C ILE A 298 3.54 7.62 -9.91
N PRO A 299 2.98 6.66 -10.67
CA PRO A 299 1.92 6.95 -11.63
C PRO A 299 0.60 7.31 -10.95
N ASP A 300 -0.18 8.19 -11.57
CA ASP A 300 -1.56 8.50 -11.18
C ASP A 300 -2.33 9.07 -12.38
N PRO A 301 -3.58 8.64 -12.65
CA PRO A 301 -4.39 9.22 -13.73
C PRO A 301 -4.78 10.69 -13.51
N ARG A 302 -4.67 11.20 -12.27
CA ARG A 302 -5.09 12.56 -11.91
C ARG A 302 -4.02 13.62 -12.18
N HIS A 303 -2.82 13.22 -12.59
CA HIS A 303 -1.78 14.17 -12.97
C HIS A 303 -2.26 15.06 -14.12
N GLY A 304 -2.25 16.37 -13.91
CA GLY A 304 -2.68 17.37 -14.89
C GLY A 304 -4.19 17.62 -14.97
N LEU A 305 -5.00 16.95 -14.14
CA LEU A 305 -6.44 17.26 -14.03
C LEU A 305 -6.69 18.58 -13.30
N LYS A 306 -7.85 19.19 -13.57
CA LYS A 306 -8.32 20.42 -12.92
C LYS A 306 -9.02 20.11 -11.60
N GLU A 307 -9.10 21.11 -10.72
CA GLU A 307 -9.56 20.98 -9.33
C GLU A 307 -10.93 20.30 -9.13
N CYS A 308 -11.89 20.49 -10.03
CA CYS A 308 -13.25 19.95 -9.88
C CYS A 308 -13.37 18.42 -10.10
N GLU A 309 -12.32 17.76 -10.57
CA GLU A 309 -12.34 16.32 -10.94
C GLU A 309 -11.47 15.44 -10.04
N LEU A 310 -10.83 16.01 -9.01
CA LEU A 310 -9.79 15.32 -8.25
C LEU A 310 -10.32 14.35 -7.16
N CYS A 311 -11.56 14.58 -6.70
CA CYS A 311 -12.20 13.88 -5.58
C CYS A 311 -13.51 13.20 -5.98
N ASP A 312 -13.56 12.54 -7.13
CA ASP A 312 -14.73 11.76 -7.53
C ASP A 312 -14.81 10.47 -6.71
N ASN A 313 -15.85 10.36 -5.90
CA ASN A 313 -16.13 9.23 -5.01
C ASN A 313 -17.53 8.62 -5.28
N ASN A 314 -18.10 8.84 -6.46
CA ASN A 314 -19.49 8.46 -6.77
C ASN A 314 -19.79 6.96 -6.60
N ASP A 315 -18.81 6.11 -6.88
CA ASP A 315 -18.92 4.65 -6.74
C ASP A 315 -18.90 4.18 -5.28
N TRP A 316 -18.34 5.01 -4.38
CA TRP A 316 -18.28 4.70 -2.96
C TRP A 316 -19.42 5.38 -2.20
N ARG A 317 -20.25 4.58 -1.54
CA ARG A 317 -21.27 5.07 -0.61
C ARG A 317 -21.06 4.39 0.75
N PRO A 318 -21.01 5.13 1.87
CA PRO A 318 -21.06 4.53 3.19
C PRO A 318 -22.28 3.59 3.26
N GLY A 319 -22.09 2.36 3.73
CA GLY A 319 -23.19 1.43 3.94
C GLY A 319 -24.19 2.07 4.91
N VAL A 320 -25.33 2.54 4.39
CA VAL A 320 -26.37 3.16 5.21
C VAL A 320 -27.12 2.08 5.97
N VAL A 321 -27.00 2.07 7.29
CA VAL A 321 -28.13 1.68 8.13
C VAL A 321 -29.16 2.79 7.90
N CYS A 322 -30.36 2.46 7.41
CA CYS A 322 -31.39 3.45 7.09
C CYS A 322 -31.49 4.49 8.20
N ALA A 323 -30.97 5.70 7.95
CA ALA A 323 -31.27 6.84 8.78
C ALA A 323 -32.74 7.14 8.49
N LEU A 324 -33.62 6.62 9.34
CA LEU A 324 -34.99 7.12 9.41
C LEU A 324 -34.85 8.64 9.52
N PRO A 325 -35.45 9.42 8.60
CA PRO A 325 -35.43 10.87 8.75
C PRO A 325 -35.90 11.18 10.16
N ALA A 326 -35.19 12.10 10.84
CA ALA A 326 -35.64 12.57 12.14
C ALA A 326 -37.11 12.95 11.98
N LYS A 327 -37.98 12.25 12.69
CA LYS A 327 -39.41 12.54 12.67
C LYS A 327 -39.50 14.04 12.93
N PRO A 328 -40.17 14.84 12.08
CA PRO A 328 -40.44 16.22 12.42
C PRO A 328 -40.96 16.21 13.85
N SER A 329 -40.54 17.17 14.68
CA SER A 329 -41.13 17.32 16.01
C SER A 329 -42.60 17.69 15.81
N GLU A 330 -43.43 16.68 15.61
CA GLU A 330 -44.87 16.79 15.68
C GLU A 330 -45.15 17.31 17.10
N PRO A 331 -45.99 18.34 17.26
CA PRO A 331 -46.48 18.67 18.60
C PRO A 331 -47.03 17.37 19.16
N ALA A 332 -46.65 17.04 20.40
CA ALA A 332 -46.99 15.79 21.06
C ALA A 332 -48.43 15.42 20.70
N ALA A 333 -48.58 14.36 19.90
CA ALA A 333 -49.91 13.86 19.59
C ALA A 333 -50.57 13.61 20.95
N PRO A 334 -51.84 14.03 21.14
CA PRO A 334 -52.54 13.64 22.35
C PRO A 334 -52.40 12.13 22.45
N GLU A 335 -52.00 11.62 23.63
CA GLU A 335 -51.90 10.18 23.87
C GLU A 335 -53.14 9.54 23.25
N ALA A 336 -52.94 8.83 22.13
CA ALA A 336 -54.01 8.13 21.48
C ALA A 336 -54.35 7.01 22.46
N GLY A 337 -55.31 7.30 23.34
CA GLY A 337 -55.87 6.32 24.24
C GLY A 337 -56.22 5.10 23.41
N LEU A 338 -55.81 3.94 23.90
CA LEU A 338 -56.07 2.66 23.27
C LEU A 338 -57.56 2.60 22.88
N ASP A 339 -57.82 2.26 21.62
CA ASP A 339 -59.17 2.12 21.09
C ASP A 339 -59.93 1.10 21.97
N PRO A 340 -60.96 1.54 22.73
CA PRO A 340 -61.67 0.68 23.66
C PRO A 340 -62.32 -0.52 22.97
N GLU A 341 -62.67 -0.38 21.70
CA GLU A 341 -63.28 -1.44 20.90
C GLU A 341 -62.23 -2.49 20.50
N ALA A 342 -61.03 -2.05 20.11
CA ALA A 342 -59.90 -2.93 19.84
C ALA A 342 -59.45 -3.71 21.09
N GLU A 343 -59.37 -3.04 22.25
CA GLU A 343 -59.04 -3.67 23.53
C GLU A 343 -60.08 -4.72 23.95
N ALA A 344 -61.36 -4.43 23.72
CA ALA A 344 -62.44 -5.39 23.98
C ALA A 344 -62.32 -6.65 23.10
N VAL A 345 -61.94 -6.49 21.82
CA VAL A 345 -61.71 -7.61 20.90
C VAL A 345 -60.48 -8.42 21.32
N VAL A 346 -59.35 -7.76 21.64
CA VAL A 346 -58.13 -8.43 22.11
C VAL A 346 -58.41 -9.23 23.38
N LYS A 347 -59.14 -8.64 24.33
CA LYS A 347 -59.53 -9.33 25.56
C LYS A 347 -60.44 -10.53 25.28
N ALA A 348 -61.44 -10.39 24.40
CA ALA A 348 -62.34 -11.49 24.06
C ALA A 348 -61.61 -12.67 23.41
N VAL A 349 -60.66 -12.40 22.51
CA VAL A 349 -59.82 -13.43 21.87
C VAL A 349 -58.90 -14.09 22.89
N THR A 350 -58.28 -13.30 23.77
CA THR A 350 -57.41 -13.81 24.84
C THR A 350 -58.18 -14.72 25.80
N ASP A 351 -59.37 -14.31 26.24
CA ASP A 351 -60.24 -15.11 27.11
C ASP A 351 -60.71 -16.41 26.43
N GLN A 352 -60.82 -16.42 25.09
CA GLN A 352 -61.20 -17.59 24.31
C GLN A 352 -60.02 -18.56 24.13
N ILE A 353 -58.80 -18.04 23.99
CA ILE A 353 -57.56 -18.83 23.93
C ILE A 353 -57.30 -19.49 25.29
N LEU A 354 -57.40 -18.72 26.39
CA LEU A 354 -57.20 -19.24 27.74
C LEU A 354 -58.19 -20.36 28.06
N ARG A 355 -59.47 -20.20 27.70
CA ARG A 355 -60.49 -21.26 27.84
C ARG A 355 -60.22 -22.54 27.04
N ARG A 356 -59.39 -22.47 25.99
CA ARG A 356 -58.98 -23.66 25.21
C ARG A 356 -57.70 -24.30 25.75
N LEU A 357 -56.97 -23.60 26.61
CA LEU A 357 -55.70 -24.06 27.20
C LEU A 357 -55.86 -24.59 28.64
N GLY A 358 -57.05 -24.46 29.26
CA GLY A 358 -57.38 -25.02 30.57
C GLY A 358 -58.76 -24.60 31.05
#